data_AF-A0A953T1Y5-F1
#
_entry.id   AF-A0A953T1Y5-F1
#
_cell.length_a   1.000
_cell.length_b   1.000
_cell.length_c   1.000
_cell.angle_alpha   90.00
_cell.angle_beta   90.00
_cell.angle_gamma   90.00
#
_symmetry.space_group_name_H-M   'P 1'
#
loop_
_entity.id
_entity.type
_entity.pdbx_description
1 polymer ?
#
loop_
_entity_poly.entity_id
_entity_poly.type
_entity_poly.pdbx_seq_one_letter_code
_entity_poly.pdbx_strand_id
1 'polypeptide(L)'
;MYLPKVLYPEELLPNKRADHINQVWHAIMSMNIIEVAEALVDEVEFHESSKEEFLEMLSDRFRKHRILKDEKFYLNITHCFKIHKDEIIHEFIGMESGINLGLIFDITKDRITGVKFCNCFGGIFNLDNYYHW
;
A
#
# COMPACT_ATOMS: atom_id res chain seq x y z
N MET A 1 -4.09 2.29 -23.53
CA MET A 1 -3.20 3.28 -22.92
C MET A 1 -3.90 3.76 -21.65
N TYR A 2 -3.61 3.14 -20.49
CA TYR A 2 -4.13 3.61 -19.21
C TYR A 2 -3.27 4.79 -18.77
N LEU A 3 -3.88 5.95 -18.54
CA LEU A 3 -3.20 7.09 -17.93
C LEU A 3 -2.97 6.76 -16.45
N PRO A 4 -1.81 7.07 -15.86
CA PRO A 4 -1.60 6.90 -14.42
C PRO A 4 -2.66 7.72 -13.68
N LYS A 5 -3.41 7.04 -12.81
CA LYS A 5 -4.44 7.67 -11.99
C LYS A 5 -3.82 7.91 -10.62
N VAL A 6 -3.63 9.19 -10.29
CA VAL A 6 -3.29 9.63 -8.94
C VAL A 6 -4.58 9.86 -8.17
N LEU A 7 -4.62 9.37 -6.94
CA LEU A 7 -5.74 9.47 -6.01
C LEU A 7 -5.23 10.06 -4.69
N TYR A 8 -5.85 11.15 -4.25
CA TYR A 8 -5.63 11.73 -2.92
C TYR A 8 -6.60 11.15 -1.89
N PRO A 9 -6.24 11.12 -0.59
CA PRO A 9 -7.10 10.57 0.46
C PRO A 9 -8.52 11.14 0.44
N GLU A 10 -8.64 12.44 0.17
CA GLU A 10 -9.90 13.17 0.14
C GLU A 10 -10.83 12.76 -1.03
N GLU A 11 -10.26 12.15 -2.07
CA GLU A 11 -11.02 11.61 -3.21
C GLU A 11 -11.60 10.22 -2.91
N LEU A 12 -11.10 9.55 -1.88
CA LEU A 12 -11.63 8.30 -1.34
C LEU A 12 -12.58 8.62 -0.19
N LEU A 13 -13.84 8.94 -0.49
CA LEU A 13 -14.83 9.25 0.55
C LEU A 13 -15.06 8.01 1.47
N PRO A 14 -14.91 8.14 2.80
CA PRO A 14 -15.15 7.05 3.75
C PRO A 14 -16.60 6.52 3.73
N ASN A 15 -17.53 7.33 3.22
CA ASN A 15 -18.96 7.20 3.46
C ASN A 15 -19.77 6.77 2.22
N LYS A 16 -19.31 5.75 1.51
CA LYS A 16 -20.18 4.87 0.72
C LYS A 16 -19.98 3.44 1.20
N ARG A 17 -21.02 2.91 1.85
CA ARG A 17 -21.21 1.58 2.45
C ARG A 17 -20.84 0.33 1.60
N ALA A 18 -20.04 0.42 0.55
CA ALA A 18 -19.92 -0.67 -0.44
C ALA A 18 -18.56 -0.86 -1.14
N ASP A 19 -17.51 -0.08 -0.85
CA ASP A 19 -16.23 -0.27 -1.56
C ASP A 19 -15.10 -0.71 -0.63
N HIS A 20 -14.99 -2.03 -0.44
CA HIS A 20 -13.95 -2.69 0.35
C HIS A 20 -12.54 -2.29 -0.12
N ILE A 21 -12.35 -2.09 -1.43
CA ILE A 21 -11.06 -1.69 -2.00
C ILE A 21 -10.70 -0.28 -1.54
N ASN A 22 -11.64 0.67 -1.64
CA ASN A 22 -11.39 2.04 -1.19
C ASN A 22 -11.15 2.12 0.31
N GLN A 23 -11.79 1.28 1.11
CA GLN A 23 -11.56 1.22 2.56
C GLN A 23 -10.12 0.82 2.87
N VAL A 24 -9.63 -0.26 2.25
CA VAL A 24 -8.24 -0.70 2.43
C VAL A 24 -7.27 0.38 1.95
N TRP A 25 -7.48 0.95 0.76
CA TRP A 25 -6.60 2.01 0.24
C TRP A 25 -6.60 3.25 1.12
N HIS A 26 -7.76 3.72 1.57
CA HIS A 26 -7.86 4.88 2.46
C HIS A 26 -7.16 4.64 3.81
N ALA A 27 -7.34 3.45 4.40
CA ALA A 27 -6.68 3.07 5.64
C ALA A 27 -5.14 3.10 5.50
N ILE A 28 -4.62 2.56 4.38
CA ILE A 28 -3.19 2.61 4.06
C ILE A 28 -2.73 4.05 3.84
N MET A 29 -3.48 4.84 3.07
CA MET A 29 -3.16 6.24 2.77
C MET A 29 -3.15 7.13 4.02
N SER A 30 -3.92 6.77 5.04
CA SER A 30 -3.96 7.43 6.34
C SER A 30 -2.91 6.89 7.32
N MET A 31 -2.09 5.91 6.90
CA MET A 31 -1.12 5.21 7.72
C MET A 31 -1.70 4.67 9.03
N ASN A 32 -2.96 4.21 9.00
CA ASN A 32 -3.66 3.70 10.18
C ASN A 32 -3.68 2.16 10.14
N ILE A 33 -2.71 1.55 10.81
CA ILE A 33 -2.57 0.08 10.79
C ILE A 33 -3.77 -0.65 11.39
N ILE A 34 -4.49 -0.03 12.33
CA ILE A 34 -5.68 -0.62 12.94
C ILE A 34 -6.80 -0.70 11.89
N GLU A 35 -7.05 0.39 11.17
CA GLU A 35 -8.03 0.39 10.07
C GLU A 35 -7.63 -0.58 8.94
N VAL A 36 -6.33 -0.73 8.66
CA VAL A 36 -5.87 -1.71 7.66
C VAL A 36 -6.18 -3.13 8.12
N ALA A 37 -5.91 -3.45 9.40
CA ALA A 37 -6.19 -4.76 9.97
C ALA A 37 -7.70 -5.08 10.01
N GLU A 38 -8.55 -4.08 10.26
CA GLU A 38 -10.01 -4.22 10.25
C GLU A 38 -10.57 -4.33 8.82
N ALA A 39 -10.00 -3.61 7.86
CA ALA A 39 -10.44 -3.64 6.47
C ALA A 39 -10.01 -4.93 5.76
N LEU A 40 -8.87 -5.52 6.11
CA LEU A 40 -8.42 -6.81 5.56
C LEU A 40 -9.09 -7.99 6.29
N VAL A 41 -10.04 -8.62 5.62
CA VAL A 41 -10.72 -9.83 6.12
C VAL A 41 -9.80 -11.05 6.15
N ASP A 42 -10.17 -12.07 6.93
CA ASP A 42 -9.31 -13.26 7.15
C ASP A 42 -9.17 -14.15 5.90
N GLU A 43 -10.06 -14.00 4.91
CA GLU A 43 -9.97 -14.73 3.64
C GLU A 43 -9.00 -14.10 2.63
N VAL A 44 -8.33 -12.99 2.96
CA VAL A 44 -7.29 -12.40 2.11
C VAL A 44 -6.04 -13.28 2.14
N GLU A 45 -5.50 -13.61 0.97
CA GLU A 45 -4.25 -14.33 0.82
C GLU A 45 -3.04 -13.38 0.94
N PHE A 46 -2.11 -13.74 1.80
CA PHE A 46 -0.86 -13.01 1.99
C PHE A 46 0.26 -13.86 1.36
N HIS A 47 0.57 -13.59 0.08
CA HIS A 47 1.32 -14.51 -0.82
C HIS A 47 2.68 -15.01 -0.29
N GLU A 48 3.31 -14.26 0.60
CA GLU A 48 4.67 -14.54 1.09
C GLU A 48 4.79 -14.41 2.62
N SER A 49 3.69 -14.22 3.33
CA SER A 49 3.69 -13.95 4.77
C SER A 49 2.36 -14.33 5.43
N SER A 50 2.28 -14.36 6.75
CA SER A 50 1.00 -14.35 7.45
C SER A 50 0.35 -12.94 7.42
N LYS A 51 -0.92 -12.83 7.84
CA LYS A 51 -1.59 -11.55 8.05
C LYS A 51 -0.84 -10.72 9.09
N GLU A 52 -0.42 -11.36 10.18
CA GLU A 52 0.31 -10.73 11.28
C GLU A 52 1.67 -10.19 10.81
N GLU A 53 2.44 -10.99 10.07
CA GLU A 53 3.75 -10.59 9.52
C GLU A 53 3.59 -9.44 8.51
N PHE A 54 2.58 -9.51 7.63
CA PHE A 54 2.28 -8.43 6.70
C PHE A 54 1.98 -7.11 7.43
N LEU A 55 1.12 -7.16 8.46
CA LEU A 55 0.75 -5.98 9.25
C LEU A 55 1.95 -5.42 10.04
N GLU A 56 2.81 -6.28 10.57
CA GLU A 56 4.05 -5.86 11.24
C GLU A 56 4.98 -5.13 10.27
N MET A 57 5.25 -5.73 9.11
CA MET A 57 6.06 -5.12 8.06
C MET A 57 5.47 -3.78 7.61
N LEU A 58 4.16 -3.71 7.39
CA LEU A 58 3.47 -2.50 6.96
C LEU A 58 3.54 -1.40 8.03
N SER A 59 3.33 -1.76 9.30
CA SER A 59 3.48 -0.85 10.45
C SER A 59 4.88 -0.25 10.52
N ASP A 60 5.90 -1.08 10.30
CA ASP A 60 7.29 -0.62 10.23
C ASP A 60 7.55 0.35 9.07
N ARG A 61 6.93 0.12 7.91
CA ARG A 61 6.99 1.06 6.78
C ARG A 61 6.31 2.38 7.13
N PHE A 62 5.12 2.36 7.75
CA PHE A 62 4.45 3.58 8.22
C PHE A 62 5.31 4.36 9.22
N ARG A 63 5.95 3.67 10.17
CA ARG A 63 6.85 4.31 11.13
C ARG A 63 8.03 5.01 10.43
N LYS A 64 8.64 4.38 9.43
CA LYS A 64 9.74 4.98 8.63
C LYS A 64 9.27 6.21 7.87
N HIS A 65 8.08 6.17 7.29
CA HIS A 65 7.47 7.33 6.65
C HIS A 65 7.20 8.49 7.61
N ARG A 66 6.66 8.20 8.80
CA ARG A 66 6.45 9.22 9.84
C ARG A 66 7.75 9.87 10.31
N ILE A 67 8.86 9.13 10.38
CA ILE A 67 10.20 9.70 10.66
C ILE A 67 10.59 10.72 9.59
N LEU A 68 10.20 10.49 8.34
CA LEU A 68 10.42 11.38 7.20
C LEU A 68 9.35 12.47 7.07
N LYS A 69 8.52 12.64 8.12
CA LYS A 69 7.43 13.62 8.23
C LYS A 69 6.22 13.36 7.34
N ASP A 70 6.13 12.19 6.71
CA ASP A 70 4.90 11.83 6.02
C ASP A 70 3.80 11.51 7.04
N GLU A 71 2.68 12.24 6.94
CA GLU A 71 1.47 11.95 7.72
C GLU A 71 0.42 11.20 6.90
N LYS A 72 0.51 11.28 5.56
CA LYS A 72 -0.40 10.63 4.61
C LYS A 72 0.34 10.19 3.35
N PHE A 73 -0.31 9.34 2.57
CA PHE A 73 0.08 9.00 1.21
C PHE A 73 -0.93 9.52 0.19
N TYR A 74 -0.47 9.81 -1.02
CA TYR A 74 -1.31 9.72 -2.22
C TYR A 74 -1.06 8.39 -2.92
N LEU A 75 -2.06 7.87 -3.62
CA LEU A 75 -2.00 6.59 -4.33
C LEU A 75 -1.78 6.86 -5.83
N ASN A 76 -0.76 6.25 -6.41
CA ASN A 76 -0.56 6.17 -7.85
C ASN A 76 -0.72 4.72 -8.32
N ILE A 77 -1.58 4.48 -9.31
CA ILE A 77 -1.78 3.14 -9.88
C ILE A 77 -1.02 3.04 -11.20
N THR A 78 -0.08 2.09 -11.25
CA THR A 78 0.83 1.88 -12.38
C THR A 78 1.08 0.39 -12.61
N HIS A 79 1.94 0.02 -13.57
CA HIS A 79 2.35 -1.37 -13.79
C HIS A 79 3.76 -1.63 -13.25
N CYS A 80 4.02 -2.84 -12.74
CA CYS A 80 5.41 -3.26 -12.53
C CYS A 80 6.06 -3.63 -13.86
N PHE A 81 6.99 -2.80 -14.32
CA PHE A 81 7.79 -3.11 -15.52
C PHE A 81 9.05 -3.94 -15.26
N LYS A 82 9.36 -4.24 -13.99
CA LYS A 82 10.65 -4.84 -13.57
C LYS A 82 10.53 -6.27 -13.05
N ILE A 83 9.86 -6.44 -11.90
CA ILE A 83 9.88 -7.69 -11.12
C ILE A 83 8.63 -8.53 -11.41
N HIS A 84 7.45 -7.91 -11.34
CA HIS A 84 6.14 -8.56 -11.46
C HIS A 84 5.51 -8.26 -12.81
N LYS A 85 6.17 -8.69 -13.90
CA LYS A 85 5.88 -8.32 -15.29
C LYS A 85 4.38 -8.16 -15.57
N ASP A 86 3.96 -6.91 -15.78
CA ASP A 86 2.61 -6.45 -16.11
C ASP A 86 1.55 -6.48 -14.98
N GLU A 87 1.91 -6.87 -13.76
CA GLU A 87 1.03 -6.73 -12.58
C GLU A 87 0.79 -5.24 -12.25
N ILE A 88 -0.42 -4.93 -11.78
CA ILE A 88 -0.79 -3.57 -11.35
C ILE A 88 -0.20 -3.31 -9.96
N ILE A 89 0.62 -2.27 -9.85
CA ILE A 89 1.15 -1.77 -8.58
C ILE A 89 0.30 -0.59 -8.11
N HIS A 90 0.03 -0.61 -6.81
CA HIS A 90 -0.54 0.47 -6.04
C HIS A 90 0.59 1.12 -5.24
N GLU A 91 1.09 2.25 -5.76
CA GLU A 91 2.16 3.01 -5.13
C GLU A 91 1.57 4.02 -4.15
N PHE A 92 1.81 3.81 -2.86
CA PHE A 92 1.47 4.76 -1.81
C PHE A 92 2.69 5.66 -1.58
N ILE A 93 2.58 6.93 -1.96
CA ILE A 93 3.70 7.85 -2.04
C ILE A 93 3.58 8.90 -0.93
N GLY A 94 4.63 9.01 -0.11
CA GLY A 94 4.72 9.95 1.00
C GLY A 94 4.50 11.37 0.51
N MET A 95 3.54 12.10 1.09
CA MET A 95 3.22 13.46 0.66
C MET A 95 4.37 14.44 0.88
N GLU A 96 5.23 14.21 1.88
CA GLU A 96 6.36 15.07 2.21
C GLU A 96 7.67 14.52 1.64
N SER A 97 7.92 13.22 1.80
CA SER A 97 9.19 12.61 1.41
C SER A 97 9.27 12.22 -0.06
N GLY A 98 8.13 12.01 -0.72
CA GLY A 98 8.05 11.45 -2.07
C GLY A 98 8.53 10.00 -2.19
N ILE A 99 8.72 9.30 -1.06
CA ILE A 99 9.15 7.91 -1.03
C ILE A 99 7.95 6.98 -1.22
N ASN A 100 8.15 5.88 -1.94
CA ASN A 100 7.07 4.96 -2.32
C ASN A 100 7.06 3.74 -1.39
N LEU A 101 5.84 3.36 -1.01
CA LEU A 101 5.45 2.04 -0.53
C LEU A 101 4.67 1.34 -1.66
N GLY A 102 5.23 0.29 -2.25
CA GLY A 102 4.56 -0.47 -3.31
C GLY A 102 3.81 -1.67 -2.77
N LEU A 103 2.54 -1.82 -3.14
CA LEU A 103 1.74 -3.02 -2.89
C LEU A 103 1.11 -3.51 -4.20
N ILE A 104 0.95 -4.83 -4.31
CA ILE A 104 0.13 -5.46 -5.34
C ILE A 104 -1.07 -6.08 -4.64
N PHE A 105 -2.26 -5.85 -5.21
CA PHE A 105 -3.51 -6.44 -4.74
C PHE A 105 -4.07 -7.35 -5.83
N ASP A 106 -4.45 -8.55 -5.44
CA ASP A 106 -5.37 -9.36 -6.25
C ASP A 106 -6.78 -8.87 -5.96
N ILE A 107 -7.47 -8.41 -7.00
CA ILE A 107 -8.80 -7.86 -6.90
C ILE A 107 -9.73 -8.73 -7.74
N THR A 108 -10.70 -9.36 -7.09
CA THR A 108 -11.74 -10.14 -7.76
C THR A 108 -13.09 -9.48 -7.55
N LYS A 109 -13.71 -9.05 -8.66
CA LYS A 109 -14.95 -8.25 -8.68
C LYS A 109 -14.73 -6.92 -7.94
N ASP A 110 -15.06 -6.90 -6.65
CA ASP A 110 -15.19 -5.69 -5.83
C ASP A 110 -14.45 -5.86 -4.49
N ARG A 111 -13.56 -6.86 -4.40
CA ARG A 111 -12.85 -7.21 -3.16
C ARG A 111 -11.40 -7.54 -3.42
N ILE A 112 -10.56 -7.15 -2.47
CA ILE A 112 -9.19 -7.64 -2.35
C ILE A 112 -9.27 -9.08 -1.86
N THR A 113 -8.64 -9.98 -2.62
CA THR A 113 -8.50 -11.42 -2.30
C THR A 113 -7.07 -11.80 -1.99
N GLY A 114 -6.11 -10.95 -2.33
CA GLY A 114 -4.70 -11.17 -2.02
C GLY A 114 -3.93 -9.86 -1.96
N VAL A 115 -2.86 -9.85 -1.18
CA VAL A 115 -1.95 -8.70 -1.06
C VAL A 115 -0.52 -9.16 -0.89
N LYS A 116 0.42 -8.43 -1.53
CA LYS A 116 1.85 -8.62 -1.35
C LYS A 116 2.61 -7.30 -1.51
N PHE A 117 3.78 -7.22 -0.87
CA PHE A 117 4.69 -6.10 -1.08
C PHE A 117 5.30 -6.14 -2.47
N CYS A 118 5.55 -4.94 -3.01
CA CYS A 118 6.22 -4.77 -4.27
C CYS A 118 7.47 -3.92 -4.12
N ASN A 119 8.62 -4.52 -4.45
CA ASN A 119 9.92 -3.87 -4.29
C ASN A 119 10.40 -3.19 -5.59
N CYS A 120 9.53 -3.06 -6.60
CA CYS A 120 9.88 -2.46 -7.90
C CYS A 120 10.33 -0.99 -7.76
N PHE A 121 9.88 -0.31 -6.69
CA PHE A 121 10.15 1.09 -6.40
C PHE A 121 10.92 1.18 -5.07
N GLY A 122 12.25 1.24 -5.17
CA GLY A 122 13.21 1.10 -4.06
C GLY A 122 13.26 2.26 -3.06
N GLY A 123 12.12 2.85 -2.69
CA GLY A 123 12.06 3.97 -1.76
C GLY A 123 12.46 3.57 -0.33
N ILE A 124 11.71 2.67 0.31
CA ILE A 124 11.94 2.29 1.71
C ILE A 124 12.84 1.05 1.84
N PHE A 125 12.81 0.13 0.86
CA PHE A 125 13.68 -1.06 0.89
C PHE A 125 15.17 -0.69 0.80
N ASN A 126 15.53 0.43 0.17
CA ASN A 126 16.91 0.92 0.20
C ASN A 126 17.31 1.54 1.55
N LEU A 127 16.37 1.94 2.40
CA LEU A 127 16.68 2.44 3.74
C LEU A 127 17.05 1.31 4.71
N ASP A 128 16.49 0.11 4.53
CA ASP A 128 16.85 -1.06 5.34
C ASP A 128 18.31 -1.49 5.10
N ASN A 129 18.83 -1.26 3.90
CA ASN A 129 20.25 -1.48 3.60
C ASN A 129 21.18 -0.36 4.10
N TYR A 130 20.65 0.74 4.65
CA TYR A 130 21.45 1.86 5.16
C TYR A 130 21.66 1.85 6.67
N TYR A 131 20.87 1.08 7.44
CA TYR A 131 20.95 1.02 8.91
C TYR A 131 21.48 -0.31 9.48
N HIS A 132 22.09 -1.15 8.65
CA HIS A 132 22.89 -2.29 9.11
C HIS A 132 24.39 -1.96 9.03
N TRP A 133 24.87 -1.16 9.99
CA TRP A 133 26.28 -1.10 10.43
C TRP A 133 26.32 -0.98 11.94
#